data_AF-A0A3C0YU89-F1
#
_entry.id   AF-A0A3C0YU89-F1
#
_cell.length_a   1.000
_cell.length_b   1.000
_cell.length_c   1.000
_cell.angle_alpha   90.00
_cell.angle_beta   90.00
_cell.angle_gamma   90.00
#
_symmetry.space_group_name_H-M   'P 1'
#
loop_
_entity.id
_entity.type
_entity.pdbx_description
1 polymer ?
#
loop_
_entity_poly.entity_id
_entity_poly.type
_entity_poly.pdbx_seq_one_letter_code
_entity_poly.pdbx_strand_id
1 'polypeptide(L)' 'EQAIDWYKKAAELGFGRAEHALAQIYMDSPAAKQDYVEAYKWILLAEKNGADVYDNKYLLEKKITPAQIEEMKATIK' A
#
# COMPACT_ATOMS: atom_id res chain seq x y z
N GLU A 1 -6.71 10.28 14.98
CA GLU A 1 -5.62 9.34 15.32
C GLU A 1 -4.33 9.85 14.72
N GLN A 2 -3.37 10.27 15.54
CA GLN A 2 -2.14 10.92 15.06
C GLN A 2 -1.17 9.96 14.34
N ALA A 3 -1.32 8.64 14.54
CA ALA A 3 -0.42 7.63 13.99
C ALA A 3 -0.48 7.54 12.45
N ILE A 4 -1.66 7.66 11.85
CA ILE A 4 -1.84 7.58 10.39
C ILE A 4 -1.11 8.74 9.70
N ASP A 5 -1.18 9.94 10.28
CA ASP A 5 -0.51 11.12 9.72
C ASP A 5 1.03 10.98 9.77
N TRP A 6 1.57 10.35 10.82
CA TRP A 6 3.00 10.05 10.90
C TRP A 6 3.42 8.98 9.89
N TYR A 7 2.62 7.92 9.71
CA TYR A 7 2.88 6.91 8.69
C TYR A 7 2.80 7.50 7.28
N LYS A 8 1.84 8.40 7.00
CA LYS A 8 1.75 9.12 5.72
C LYS A 8 3.02 9.91 5.44
N LYS A 9 3.45 10.74 6.39
CA LYS A 9 4.69 11.53 6.24
C LYS A 9 5.92 10.65 6.00
N ALA A 10 6.04 9.54 6.73
CA ALA A 10 7.17 8.63 6.55
C ALA A 10 7.08 7.87 5.21
N ALA A 11 5.87 7.50 4.78
CA ALA A 11 5.63 6.87 3.49
C ALA A 11 5.95 7.82 2.32
N GLU A 12 5.58 9.11 2.43
CA GLU A 12 5.95 10.15 1.45
C GLU A 12 7.46 10.36 1.32
N LEU A 13 8.23 10.00 2.36
CA LEU A 13 9.69 10.04 2.36
C LEU A 13 10.34 8.75 1.82
N GLY A 14 9.55 7.76 1.36
CA GLY A 14 10.04 6.51 0.81
C GLY A 14 10.49 5.49 1.85
N PHE A 15 10.03 5.61 3.11
CA PHE A 15 10.30 4.57 4.09
C PHE A 15 9.41 3.36 3.82
N GLY A 16 9.97 2.30 3.23
CA GLY A 16 9.21 1.10 2.86
C GLY A 16 8.39 0.49 4.00
N ARG A 17 8.87 0.52 5.25
CA ARG A 17 8.09 0.04 6.41
C ARG A 17 6.87 0.91 6.69
N ALA A 18 6.96 2.23 6.47
CA ALA A 18 5.84 3.15 6.65
C ALA A 18 4.84 3.03 5.49
N GLU A 19 5.33 2.87 4.26
CA GLU A 19 4.48 2.57 3.09
C GLU A 19 3.71 1.26 3.30
N HIS A 20 4.37 0.22 3.82
CA HIS A 20 3.74 -1.05 4.17
C HIS A 20 2.66 -0.88 5.25
N ALA A 21 2.96 -0.16 6.33
CA ALA A 21 1.98 0.12 7.38
C ALA A 21 0.79 0.93 6.85
N LEU A 22 1.02 1.87 5.94
CA LEU A 22 -0.04 2.65 5.31
C LEU A 22 -0.93 1.79 4.41
N ALA A 23 -0.35 0.83 3.67
CA ALA A 23 -1.10 -0.15 2.91
C ALA A 23 -2.04 -0.98 3.80
N GLN A 24 -1.55 -1.44 4.95
CA GLN A 24 -2.37 -2.17 5.94
C GLN A 24 -3.52 -1.31 6.47
N ILE A 25 -3.28 -0.02 6.73
CA ILE A 25 -4.34 0.91 7.12
C ILE A 25 -5.42 1.01 6.04
N TYR A 26 -5.06 1.09 4.76
CA TYR A 26 -6.06 1.10 3.68
C TYR A 26 -6.79 -0.24 3.49
N MET A 27 -6.18 -1.36 3.88
CA MET A 27 -6.83 -2.69 3.88
C MET A 27 -7.84 -2.85 5.02
N ASP A 28 -7.50 -2.35 6.22
CA ASP A 28 -8.21 -2.67 7.45
C ASP A 28 -9.06 -1.53 8.01
N SER A 29 -8.86 -0.28 7.55
CA SER A 29 -9.53 0.86 8.15
C SER A 29 -11.02 0.94 7.75
N PRO A 30 -11.95 0.84 8.72
CA PRO A 30 -13.37 1.07 8.47
C PRO A 30 -13.66 2.53 8.10
N ALA A 31 -12.80 3.45 8.56
CA ALA A 31 -12.91 4.88 8.34
C ALA A 31 -12.37 5.32 6.96
N ALA A 32 -11.40 4.59 6.40
CA ALA A 32 -10.79 4.96 5.12
C ALA A 32 -11.61 4.54 3.89
N LYS A 33 -12.69 3.75 4.06
CA LYS A 33 -13.28 2.86 3.05
C LYS A 33 -12.18 1.94 2.51
N GLN A 34 -12.32 0.63 2.69
CA GLN A 34 -11.35 -0.33 2.17
C GLN A 34 -11.04 -0.03 0.71
N ASP A 35 -9.83 0.45 0.46
CA ASP A 35 -9.35 0.82 -0.87
C ASP A 35 -8.16 -0.08 -1.18
N TYR A 36 -8.49 -1.27 -1.69
CA TYR A 36 -7.49 -2.27 -2.04
C TYR A 36 -6.60 -1.81 -3.21
N VAL A 37 -7.06 -0.86 -4.04
CA VAL A 37 -6.26 -0.31 -5.15
C VAL A 37 -5.19 0.61 -4.59
N GLU A 38 -5.57 1.54 -3.72
CA GLU A 38 -4.63 2.44 -3.06
C GLU A 38 -3.68 1.65 -2.15
N ALA A 39 -4.17 0.66 -1.40
CA ALA A 39 -3.33 -0.22 -0.60
C ALA A 39 -2.26 -0.93 -1.47
N TYR A 40 -2.64 -1.44 -2.64
CA TYR A 40 -1.70 -2.13 -3.54
C TYR A 40 -0.63 -1.20 -4.10
N LYS A 41 -0.99 0.06 -4.40
CA LYS A 41 -0.03 1.10 -4.78
C LYS A 41 1.04 1.31 -3.69
N TRP A 42 0.63 1.40 -2.43
CA TRP A 42 1.56 1.53 -1.30
C TRP A 42 2.42 0.28 -1.09
N ILE A 43 1.86 -0.92 -1.31
CA ILE A 43 2.63 -2.17 -1.29
C ILE A 43 3.74 -2.18 -2.35
N LEU A 44 3.45 -1.75 -3.58
CA LEU A 44 4.44 -1.70 -4.66
C LEU A 44 5.56 -0.68 -4.37
N LEU A 45 5.22 0.48 -3.79
CA LEU A 45 6.23 1.44 -3.34
C LEU A 45 7.09 0.88 -2.20
N ALA A 46 6.44 0.23 -1.23
CA ALA A 46 7.13 -0.41 -0.12
C ALA A 46 8.12 -1.50 -0.60
N GLU A 47 7.71 -2.33 -1.56
CA GLU A 47 8.57 -3.33 -2.21
C GLU A 47 9.77 -2.67 -2.92
N LYS A 48 9.52 -1.59 -3.68
CA LYS A 48 10.57 -0.80 -4.35
C LYS A 48 11.59 -0.23 -3.36
N ASN A 49 11.12 0.17 -2.17
CA ASN A 49 11.94 0.70 -1.09
C ASN A 49 12.47 -0.36 -0.11
N GLY A 50 12.40 -1.65 -0.49
CA GLY A 50 13.05 -2.76 0.23
C GLY A 50 12.29 -3.29 1.45
N ALA A 51 10.99 -3.01 1.57
CA ALA A 51 10.15 -3.64 2.58
C ALA A 51 9.71 -5.04 2.15
N ASP A 52 9.57 -5.92 3.14
CA ASP A 52 8.95 -7.22 2.94
C ASP A 52 7.42 -7.08 2.97
N VAL A 53 6.78 -7.42 1.85
CA VAL A 53 5.36 -7.19 1.60
C VAL A 53 4.63 -8.42 1.04
N TYR A 54 5.28 -9.59 1.00
CA TYR A 54 4.78 -10.76 0.27
C TYR A 54 3.36 -11.17 0.66
N ASP A 55 3.07 -11.25 1.95
CA ASP A 55 1.77 -11.69 2.45
C ASP A 55 0.65 -10.71 2.06
N ASN A 56 0.87 -9.42 2.28
CA ASN A 56 -0.13 -8.38 1.99
C ASN A 56 -0.33 -8.18 0.48
N LYS A 57 0.75 -8.28 -0.30
CA LYS A 57 0.70 -8.25 -1.76
C LYS A 57 -0.20 -9.37 -2.30
N TYR A 58 0.01 -10.60 -1.82
CA TYR A 58 -0.80 -11.76 -2.24
C TYR A 58 -2.29 -11.60 -1.89
N LEU A 59 -2.59 -11.08 -0.69
CA LEU A 59 -3.98 -10.84 -0.27
C LEU A 59 -4.67 -9.80 -1.14
N LEU A 60 -3.97 -8.72 -1.49
CA LEU A 60 -4.50 -7.65 -2.32
C LEU A 60 -4.72 -8.08 -3.76
N GLU A 61 -3.79 -8.84 -4.36
CA GLU A 61 -3.93 -9.35 -5.74
C GLU A 61 -5.19 -10.22 -5.94
N LYS A 62 -5.69 -10.84 -4.87
CA LYS A 62 -6.97 -11.58 -4.90
C LYS A 62 -8.21 -10.69 -4.80
N LYS A 63 -8.06 -9.43 -4.37
CA LYS A 63 -9.16 -8.49 -4.10
C LYS A 63 -9.31 -7.43 -5.19
N ILE A 64 -8.29 -7.20 -5.99
CA ILE A 64 -8.30 -6.26 -7.12
C ILE A 64 -8.19 -7.00 -8.45
N THR A 65 -8.52 -6.31 -9.54
CA THR A 65 -8.47 -6.90 -10.88
C THR A 65 -7.04 -6.84 -11.47
N PRO A 66 -6.70 -7.76 -12.39
CA PRO A 66 -5.43 -7.70 -13.12
C PRO A 66 -5.21 -6.36 -13.85
N ALA A 67 -6.28 -5.72 -14.36
CA ALA A 67 -6.18 -4.42 -15.01
C ALA A 67 -5.70 -3.32 -14.05
N GLN A 68 -6.22 -3.30 -12.82
CA GLN A 68 -5.81 -2.35 -11.78
C GLN A 68 -4.37 -2.60 -11.31
N ILE A 69 -3.97 -3.87 -11.21
CA ILE A 69 -2.58 -4.25 -10.88
C ILE A 69 -1.61 -3.66 -11.90
N GLU A 70 -1.89 -3.85 -13.19
CA GLU A 70 -1.02 -3.38 -14.26
C GLU A 70 -0.99 -1.84 -14.34
N GLU A 71 -2.12 -1.17 -14.10
CA GLU A 71 -2.19 0.29 -13.99
C GLU A 71 -1.29 0.83 -12.85
N MET A 72 -1.35 0.21 -11.67
CA MET A 72 -0.54 0.64 -10.52
C MET A 72 0.95 0.37 -10.75
N LYS A 73 1.31 -0.79 -11.32
CA LYS A 73 2.70 -1.08 -11.70
C LYS A 73 3.23 -0.09 -12.74
N ALA A 74 2.41 0.28 -13.73
CA ALA A 74 2.80 1.26 -14.74
C ALA A 74 3.02 2.67 -14.15
N THR A 75 2.28 3.01 -13.09
CA THR A 75 2.38 4.29 -12.38
C THR A 75 3.65 4.39 -11.52
N ILE A 76 4.17 3.27 -11.01
CA ILE A 76 5.31 3.22 -10.05
C ILE A 76 6.69 3.06 -10.74
N LYS A 77 6.78 3.44 -12.02
CA LYS A 77 8.01 3.33 -12.82
C LYS A 77 9.22 4.03 -12.18
#